data_AF-A0AAD2W8J4-F1
#
_entry.id   AF-A0AAD2W8J4-F1
#
_cell.length_a   1.000
_cell.length_b   1.000
_cell.length_c   1.000
_cell.angle_alpha   90.00
_cell.angle_beta   90.00
_cell.angle_gamma   90.00
#
_symmetry.space_group_name_H-M   'P 1'
#
loop_
_entity.id
_entity.type
_entity.pdbx_description
1 polymer ?
#
loop_
_entity_poly.entity_id
_entity_poly.type
_entity_poly.pdbx_seq_one_letter_code
_entity_poly.pdbx_strand_id
1 'polypeptide(L)'
;MGIFDWKHWIVLLVVVVLVFGTKKLKNFGSDLGESIKGFRKAMNEEESKPAEQTPPPAQPVPPVQNTAQPQQGHTIEGQAHPVQEPQRKD
;
A
#
# COMPACT_ATOMS: atom_id res chain seq x y z
N MET A 1 -35.57 23.52 -17.32
CA MET A 1 -34.46 24.44 -17.64
C MET A 1 -33.69 24.73 -16.36
N GLY A 2 -33.16 23.68 -15.72
CA GLY A 2 -32.55 23.80 -14.39
C GLY A 2 -31.15 23.23 -14.43
N ILE A 3 -30.22 23.85 -13.71
CA ILE A 3 -28.81 23.43 -13.64
C ILE A 3 -28.58 22.02 -13.06
N PHE A 4 -29.66 21.36 -12.61
CA PHE A 4 -29.68 20.00 -12.08
C PHE A 4 -30.14 18.93 -13.10
N ASP A 5 -30.30 19.29 -14.38
CA ASP A 5 -30.60 18.33 -15.44
C ASP A 5 -29.45 17.30 -15.58
N TRP A 6 -29.76 16.00 -15.54
CA TRP A 6 -28.77 14.89 -15.62
C TRP A 6 -27.83 15.00 -16.83
N LYS A 7 -28.32 15.61 -17.92
CA LYS A 7 -27.56 15.90 -19.14
C LYS A 7 -26.38 16.83 -18.87
N HIS A 8 -26.52 17.79 -17.96
CA HIS A 8 -25.46 18.72 -17.59
C HIS A 8 -24.30 18.00 -16.91
N TRP A 9 -24.59 17.06 -16.00
CA TRP A 9 -23.58 16.22 -15.35
C TRP A 9 -22.81 15.33 -16.33
N ILE A 10 -23.49 14.78 -17.34
CA ILE A 10 -22.84 14.02 -18.41
C ILE A 10 -21.88 14.89 -19.22
N VAL A 11 -22.32 16.08 -19.63
CA VAL A 11 -21.46 16.99 -20.40
C VAL A 11 -20.26 17.43 -19.56
N LEU A 12 -20.45 17.71 -18.27
CA LEU A 12 -19.36 18.04 -17.35
C LEU A 12 -18.35 16.88 -17.24
N LEU A 13 -18.80 15.63 -17.06
CA LEU A 13 -17.90 14.48 -17.01
C LEU A 13 -17.10 14.33 -18.30
N VAL A 14 -17.73 14.49 -19.46
CA VAL A 14 -17.03 14.42 -20.75
C VAL A 14 -15.95 15.50 -20.84
N VAL A 15 -16.26 16.73 -20.45
CA VAL A 15 -15.28 17.83 -20.46
C VAL A 15 -14.12 17.55 -19.49
N VAL A 16 -14.39 17.05 -18.29
CA VAL A 16 -13.34 16.67 -17.32
C VAL A 16 -12.45 15.57 -17.92
N VAL A 17 -13.02 14.52 -18.50
CA VAL A 17 -12.25 13.44 -19.14
C VAL A 17 -11.40 13.97 -20.29
N LEU A 18 -11.89 14.93 -21.08
CA LEU A 18 -11.14 15.53 -22.19
C LEU A 18 -9.98 16.41 -21.70
N VAL A 19 -10.17 17.19 -20.63
CA VAL A 19 -9.12 18.05 -20.04
C VAL A 19 -8.03 17.23 -19.37
N PHE A 20 -8.41 16.24 -18.54
CA PHE A 20 -7.46 15.39 -17.84
C PHE A 20 -6.85 14.31 -18.75
N GLY A 21 -7.56 13.92 -19.81
CA GLY A 21 -7.20 12.84 -20.71
C GLY A 21 -7.44 11.45 -20.09
N THR A 22 -7.73 10.46 -20.94
CA THR A 22 -8.01 9.08 -20.51
C THR A 22 -6.82 8.40 -19.84
N LYS A 23 -5.58 8.80 -20.18
CA LYS A 23 -4.36 8.22 -19.62
C LYS A 23 -4.14 8.57 -18.14
N LYS A 24 -4.42 9.82 -17.74
CA LYS A 24 -4.33 10.22 -16.32
C LYS A 24 -5.49 9.63 -15.54
N LEU A 25 -6.71 9.68 -16.09
CA LEU A 25 -7.90 9.13 -15.44
C LEU A 25 -7.81 7.61 -15.24
N LYS A 26 -7.16 6.87 -16.15
CA LYS A 26 -6.93 5.44 -15.98
C LYS A 26 -5.92 5.12 -14.87
N ASN A 27 -4.80 5.86 -14.79
CA ASN A 27 -3.81 5.62 -13.74
C ASN A 27 -4.39 5.98 -12.35
N PHE A 28 -4.98 7.16 -12.20
CA PHE A 28 -5.63 7.56 -10.93
C PHE A 28 -6.88 6.74 -10.61
N GLY A 29 -7.67 6.38 -11.63
CA GLY A 29 -8.88 5.60 -11.47
C GLY A 29 -8.64 4.14 -11.13
N SER A 30 -7.50 3.55 -11.54
CA SER A 30 -7.11 2.20 -11.11
C SER A 30 -6.81 2.17 -9.61
N ASP A 31 -5.96 3.07 -9.11
CA ASP A 31 -5.53 3.07 -7.70
C ASP A 31 -6.70 3.39 -6.75
N LEU A 32 -7.52 4.38 -7.11
CA LEU A 32 -8.73 4.72 -6.36
C LEU A 32 -9.83 3.65 -6.52
N GLY A 33 -9.94 3.07 -7.72
CA GLY A 33 -10.90 2.04 -8.04
C GLY A 33 -10.64 0.74 -7.29
N GLU A 34 -9.39 0.32 -7.15
CA GLU A 34 -9.01 -0.86 -6.36
C GLU A 34 -9.34 -0.68 -4.87
N SER A 35 -9.05 0.50 -4.32
CA SER A 35 -9.39 0.85 -2.94
C SER A 35 -10.90 0.80 -2.68
N ILE A 36 -11.71 1.33 -3.59
CA ILE A 36 -13.17 1.31 -3.49
C ILE A 36 -13.74 -0.09 -3.78
N LYS A 37 -13.09 -0.88 -4.66
CA LYS A 37 -13.51 -2.25 -5.01
C LYS A 37 -13.44 -3.19 -3.82
N GLY A 38 -12.39 -3.09 -2.98
CA GLY A 38 -12.28 -3.85 -1.73
C GLY A 38 -13.42 -3.52 -0.76
N PHE A 39 -13.74 -2.24 -0.60
CA PHE A 39 -14.88 -1.79 0.22
C PHE A 39 -16.23 -2.30 -0.31
N ARG A 40 -16.48 -2.17 -1.63
CA ARG A 40 -17.69 -2.70 -2.28
C ARG A 40 -17.80 -4.22 -2.12
N LYS A 41 -16.68 -4.94 -2.23
CA LYS A 41 -16.67 -6.41 -2.09
C LYS A 41 -16.96 -6.84 -0.66
N ALA A 42 -16.31 -6.23 0.34
CA ALA A 42 -16.61 -6.48 1.75
C ALA A 42 -18.08 -6.18 2.10
N MET A 43 -18.60 -5.05 1.61
CA MET A 43 -20.00 -4.65 1.82
C MET A 43 -21.00 -5.61 1.14
N ASN A 44 -20.64 -6.27 0.05
CA ASN A 44 -21.49 -7.29 -0.61
C ASN A 44 -21.30 -8.69 0.01
N GLU A 45 -20.12 -9.03 0.55
CA GLU A 45 -19.85 -10.27 1.27
C GLU A 45 -20.58 -10.34 2.62
N GLU A 46 -20.69 -9.21 3.31
CA GLU A 46 -21.49 -9.07 4.55
C GLU A 46 -22.98 -9.39 4.32
N GLU A 47 -23.51 -9.09 3.13
CA GLU A 47 -24.93 -9.33 2.81
C GLU A 47 -25.20 -10.76 2.29
N SER A 48 -24.16 -11.55 1.95
CA SER A 48 -24.31 -12.90 1.37
C SER A 48 -23.86 -14.10 2.24
N LYS A 49 -22.96 -13.94 3.25
CA LYS A 49 -22.47 -14.99 4.20
C LYS A 49 -21.81 -16.24 3.52
N PRO A 50 -21.05 -17.13 4.20
CA PRO A 50 -20.03 -17.01 5.26
C PRO A 50 -18.58 -17.02 4.70
N ALA A 51 -17.62 -16.73 5.60
CA ALA A 51 -16.17 -16.69 5.41
C ALA A 51 -15.55 -17.74 4.48
N GLU A 52 -15.06 -17.32 3.31
CA GLU A 52 -13.85 -17.89 2.70
C GLU A 52 -13.46 -17.08 1.46
N GLN A 53 -12.41 -16.26 1.58
CA GLN A 53 -11.51 -15.87 0.48
C GLN A 53 -10.36 -15.02 1.04
N THR A 54 -9.49 -15.67 1.81
CA THR A 54 -8.12 -15.20 2.01
C THR A 54 -7.41 -15.29 0.65
N PRO A 55 -6.81 -14.22 0.11
CA PRO A 55 -5.95 -14.32 -1.07
C PRO A 55 -4.82 -15.33 -0.80
N PRO A 56 -4.40 -16.15 -1.78
CA PRO A 56 -3.36 -17.15 -1.59
C PRO A 56 -2.07 -16.48 -1.07
N PRO A 57 -1.36 -17.12 -0.12
CA PRO A 57 -0.14 -16.56 0.44
C PRO A 57 0.87 -16.32 -0.69
N ALA A 58 1.39 -15.09 -0.75
CA ALA A 58 2.55 -14.78 -1.57
C ALA A 58 3.65 -15.77 -1.20
N GLN A 59 4.04 -16.59 -2.19
CA GLN A 59 5.13 -17.54 -2.08
C GLN A 59 6.39 -16.80 -1.61
N PRO A 60 7.18 -17.36 -0.66
CA PRO A 60 8.44 -16.75 -0.27
C PRO A 60 9.38 -16.72 -1.48
N VAL A 61 9.66 -15.52 -1.99
CA VAL A 61 10.69 -15.31 -3.00
C VAL A 61 12.05 -15.71 -2.41
N PRO A 62 12.80 -16.66 -3.00
CA PRO A 62 14.11 -17.04 -2.50
C PRO A 62 15.10 -15.86 -2.59
N PRO A 63 16.07 -15.74 -1.66
CA PRO A 63 17.04 -14.63 -1.69
C PRO A 63 17.92 -14.75 -2.93
N VAL A 64 17.94 -13.71 -3.76
CA VAL A 64 18.90 -13.58 -4.85
C VAL A 64 20.27 -13.30 -4.24
N GLN A 65 21.10 -14.33 -4.21
CA GLN A 65 22.50 -14.25 -3.83
C GLN A 65 23.28 -13.57 -4.96
N ASN A 66 23.72 -12.34 -4.74
CA ASN A 66 24.72 -11.71 -5.61
C ASN A 66 25.93 -11.28 -4.77
N THR A 67 27.05 -11.94 -5.04
CA THR A 67 28.35 -11.79 -4.41
C THR A 67 29.12 -10.65 -5.08
N ALA A 68 29.50 -9.61 -4.33
CA ALA A 68 30.78 -8.87 -4.41
C ALA A 68 30.71 -7.49 -3.67
N GLN A 69 31.27 -7.47 -2.45
CA GLN A 69 32.00 -6.42 -1.66
C GLN A 69 32.13 -4.96 -2.19
N PRO A 70 32.63 -3.98 -1.39
CA PRO A 70 32.30 -3.56 -0.02
C PRO A 70 32.20 -2.00 0.07
N GLN A 71 31.34 -1.40 0.91
CA GLN A 71 31.52 0.03 1.24
C GLN A 71 31.29 0.33 2.72
N GLN A 72 32.41 0.69 3.33
CA GLN A 72 32.59 1.13 4.70
C GLN A 72 31.76 2.39 4.98
N GLY A 73 31.05 2.38 6.11
CA GLY A 73 30.24 3.53 6.56
C GLY A 73 29.79 3.35 8.00
N HIS A 74 30.69 3.73 8.92
CA HIS A 74 30.48 4.04 10.35
C HIS A 74 29.27 3.42 11.08
N THR A 75 29.53 2.33 11.81
CA THR A 75 28.70 1.86 12.92
C THR A 75 29.37 2.31 14.22
N ILE A 76 28.71 3.19 14.99
CA ILE A 76 29.05 3.41 16.41
C ILE A 76 28.27 2.35 17.19
N GLU A 77 28.87 1.17 17.35
CA GLU A 77 28.37 0.14 18.26
C GLU A 77 28.77 0.53 19.69
N GLY A 78 27.79 1.02 20.46
CA GLY A 78 27.94 1.18 21.90
C GLY A 78 28.11 -0.19 22.55
N GLN A 79 29.35 -0.62 22.76
CA GLN A 79 29.63 -1.79 23.58
C GLN A 79 29.29 -1.47 25.04
N ALA A 80 28.19 -2.03 25.54
CA ALA A 80 27.91 -2.11 26.95
C ALA A 80 28.90 -3.10 27.59
N HIS A 81 30.00 -2.58 28.14
CA HIS A 81 30.84 -3.34 29.06
C HIS A 81 30.04 -3.59 30.35
N PRO A 82 29.77 -4.85 30.76
CA PRO A 82 29.27 -5.09 32.10
C PRO A 82 30.34 -4.66 33.10
N VAL A 83 30.01 -3.71 33.98
CA VAL A 83 30.87 -3.26 35.07
C VAL A 83 31.14 -4.46 35.97
N GLN A 84 32.39 -4.92 35.93
CA GLN A 84 32.91 -5.95 36.82
C GLN A 84 33.00 -5.33 38.22
N GLU A 85 31.99 -5.56 39.04
CA GLU A 85 31.94 -5.03 40.41
C GLU A 85 33.01 -5.74 41.26
N PRO A 86 33.92 -5.01 41.93
CA PRO A 86 35.03 -5.60 42.64
C PRO A 86 34.54 -6.32 43.89
N GLN A 87 35.04 -7.54 44.07
CA GLN A 87 34.96 -8.35 45.29
C GLN A 87 35.22 -7.48 46.53
N ARG A 88 34.15 -7.12 47.25
CA ARG A 88 34.25 -6.51 48.57
C ARG A 88 34.44 -7.63 49.60
N LYS A 89 35.64 -7.66 50.16
CA LYS A 89 36.15 -8.67 51.08
C LYS A 89 35.98 -8.15 52.51
N ASP A 90 34.87 -8.50 53.13
CA ASP A 90 34.64 -8.39 54.58
C ASP A 90 33.69 -9.51 55.05
#